data_AF-A0A7M3ZP63-F1
#
_entry.id   AF-A0A7M3ZP63-F1
#
_cell.length_a   1.000
_cell.length_b   1.000
_cell.length_c   1.000
_cell.angle_alpha   90.00
_cell.angle_beta   90.00
_cell.angle_gamma   90.00
#
_symmetry.space_group_name_H-M   'P 1'
#
loop_
_entity.id
_entity.type
_entity.pdbx_description
1 polymer ?
#
loop_
_entity_poly.entity_id
_entity_poly.type
_entity_poly.pdbx_seq_one_letter_code
_entity_poly.pdbx_strand_id
1 'polypeptide(L)'
;DEPETPVPEGTEAPVGTWTPHTSMNGLDVRPLHSPLPGLSPSEGFTMYATVYGSWNTVLPQGHEILRIDVHPGEEPFTYTTNITRFAWDAGTPLPLTFHPDGTLYYAVFGGGGTLFTIDAVAAEEP
;
A
#
# COMPACT_ATOMS: atom_id res chain seq x y z
N ASP A 1 6.74 11.22 -26.23
CA ASP A 1 7.16 9.82 -26.38
C ASP A 1 8.05 9.69 -27.58
N GLU A 2 9.36 9.65 -27.36
CA GLU A 2 10.29 9.09 -28.33
C GLU A 2 10.39 7.59 -27.99
N PRO A 3 9.98 6.68 -28.88
CA PRO A 3 10.03 5.24 -28.59
C PRO A 3 11.43 4.74 -28.23
N GLU A 4 12.45 5.45 -28.69
CA GLU A 4 13.87 5.17 -28.50
C GLU A 4 14.37 5.57 -27.08
N THR A 5 13.70 6.54 -26.43
CA THR A 5 14.02 7.04 -25.07
C THR A 5 12.75 7.03 -24.21
N PRO A 6 12.22 5.84 -23.88
CA PRO A 6 10.94 5.71 -23.16
C PRO A 6 10.97 6.29 -21.74
N VAL A 7 12.17 6.61 -21.23
CA VAL A 7 12.41 7.23 -19.92
C VAL A 7 13.12 8.56 -20.16
N PRO A 8 12.47 9.71 -19.90
CA PRO A 8 13.10 11.02 -20.04
C PRO A 8 14.35 11.18 -19.16
N GLU A 9 15.32 11.96 -19.62
CA GLU A 9 16.49 12.34 -18.81
C GLU A 9 16.04 13.02 -17.50
N GLY A 10 16.68 12.64 -16.38
CA GLY A 10 16.31 13.11 -15.04
C GLY A 10 15.14 12.36 -14.39
N THR A 11 14.62 11.30 -15.02
CA THR A 11 13.65 10.41 -14.36
C THR A 11 14.34 9.58 -13.28
N GLU A 12 13.89 9.74 -12.04
CA GLU A 12 14.30 8.88 -10.94
C GLU A 12 13.54 7.55 -10.98
N ALA A 13 14.23 6.46 -10.66
CA ALA A 13 13.60 5.15 -10.55
C ALA A 13 12.54 5.15 -9.44
N PRO A 14 11.44 4.39 -9.58
CA PRO A 14 10.46 4.27 -8.51
C PRO A 14 11.08 3.62 -7.28
N VAL A 15 10.71 4.11 -6.10
CA VAL A 15 11.15 3.56 -4.80
C VAL A 15 10.67 2.12 -4.58
N GLY A 16 9.53 1.76 -5.19
CA GLY A 16 9.01 0.40 -5.21
C GLY A 16 8.03 0.21 -6.38
N THR A 17 7.79 -1.03 -6.78
CA THR A 17 6.84 -1.38 -7.83
C THR A 17 5.84 -2.42 -7.33
N TRP A 18 4.63 -2.40 -7.88
CA TRP A 18 3.60 -3.39 -7.57
C TRP A 18 3.00 -3.99 -8.84
N THR A 19 2.16 -5.01 -8.69
CA THR A 19 1.54 -5.73 -9.79
C THR A 19 0.85 -4.77 -10.78
N PRO A 20 1.20 -4.81 -12.08
CA PRO A 20 0.64 -3.89 -13.07
C PRO A 20 -0.89 -3.92 -13.14
N HIS A 21 -1.48 -2.79 -13.50
CA HIS A 21 -2.93 -2.60 -13.70
C HIS A 21 -3.81 -2.84 -12.47
N THR A 22 -3.25 -3.03 -11.28
CA THR A 22 -4.03 -3.29 -10.05
C THR A 22 -4.58 -2.03 -9.38
N SER A 23 -4.21 -0.84 -9.88
CA SER A 23 -4.75 0.45 -9.45
C SER A 23 -4.56 0.72 -7.96
N MET A 24 -3.30 0.84 -7.53
CA MET A 24 -2.99 1.41 -6.23
C MET A 24 -3.53 2.85 -6.17
N ASN A 25 -4.46 3.11 -5.26
CA ASN A 25 -5.28 4.33 -5.30
C ASN A 25 -5.26 5.14 -3.99
N GLY A 26 -4.63 4.64 -2.93
CA GLY A 26 -4.45 5.37 -1.68
C GLY A 26 -3.27 4.84 -0.89
N LEU A 27 -2.65 5.71 -0.11
CA LEU A 27 -1.50 5.41 0.72
C LEU A 27 -1.50 6.31 1.95
N ASP A 28 -1.12 5.75 3.10
CA ASP A 28 -0.88 6.53 4.32
C ASP A 28 0.30 5.96 5.12
N VAL A 29 0.99 6.82 5.87
CA VAL A 29 2.15 6.46 6.68
C VAL A 29 1.68 5.91 8.02
N ARG A 30 2.20 4.74 8.42
CA ARG A 30 1.88 4.13 9.70
C ARG A 30 2.44 4.99 10.85
N PRO A 31 1.61 5.48 11.79
CA PRO A 31 2.11 6.12 12.99
C PRO A 31 2.72 5.08 13.95
N LEU A 32 3.72 5.48 14.73
CA LEU A 32 4.51 4.55 15.57
C LEU A 32 3.68 3.81 16.63
N HIS A 33 2.63 4.45 17.12
CA HIS A 33 1.70 3.89 18.11
C HIS A 33 0.59 3.04 17.48
N SER A 34 0.54 2.89 16.15
CA SER A 34 -0.38 1.95 15.51
C SER A 34 -0.05 0.51 15.93
N PRO A 35 -1.05 -0.32 16.26
CA PRO A 35 -0.84 -1.73 16.58
C PRO A 35 -0.50 -2.57 15.34
N LEU A 36 -0.72 -2.04 14.13
CA LEU A 36 -0.38 -2.75 12.90
C LEU A 36 1.14 -2.97 12.78
N PRO A 37 1.60 -4.04 12.10
CA PRO A 37 3.03 -4.29 11.95
C PRO A 37 3.75 -3.22 11.12
N GLY A 38 5.01 -2.98 11.42
CA GLY A 38 5.84 -2.07 10.64
C GLY A 38 7.23 -1.90 11.25
N LEU A 39 8.07 -1.14 10.56
CA LEU A 39 9.42 -0.83 10.98
C LEU A 39 9.45 0.07 12.22
N SER A 40 10.52 -0.06 13.00
CA SER A 40 10.89 0.93 14.00
C SER A 40 11.54 2.16 13.34
N PRO A 41 11.56 3.33 14.02
CA PRO A 41 12.17 4.55 13.48
C PRO A 41 13.66 4.43 13.12
N SER A 42 14.38 3.49 13.76
CA SER A 42 15.79 3.22 13.46
C SER A 42 16.00 2.38 12.20
N GLU A 43 14.97 1.68 11.73
CA GLU A 43 15.03 0.83 10.55
C GLU A 43 14.48 1.53 9.30
N GLY A 44 13.51 2.45 9.48
CA GLY A 44 12.85 3.15 8.39
C GLY A 44 11.43 3.58 8.75
N PHE A 45 10.53 3.56 7.76
CA PHE A 45 9.11 3.85 7.94
C PHE A 45 8.25 2.87 7.16
N THR A 46 7.03 2.65 7.63
CA THR A 46 6.06 1.77 6.97
C THR A 46 4.90 2.59 6.44
N MET A 47 4.47 2.29 5.22
CA MET A 47 3.25 2.82 4.63
C MET A 47 2.27 1.67 4.40
N TYR A 48 0.99 2.00 4.42
CA TYR A 48 -0.08 1.10 4.00
C TYR A 48 -0.73 1.65 2.74
N ALA A 49 -1.09 0.78 1.82
CA ALA A 49 -1.72 1.20 0.56
C ALA A 49 -2.90 0.31 0.17
N THR A 50 -3.90 0.90 -0.46
CA THR A 50 -5.03 0.18 -1.05
C THR A 50 -4.81 -0.09 -2.53
N VAL A 51 -5.19 -1.30 -2.95
CA VAL A 51 -5.12 -1.76 -4.34
C VAL A 51 -6.53 -2.07 -4.81
N TYR A 52 -7.12 -1.15 -5.57
CA TYR A 52 -8.53 -1.19 -5.94
C TYR A 52 -8.93 -2.43 -6.72
N GLY A 53 -8.02 -2.97 -7.54
CA GLY A 53 -8.32 -4.08 -8.44
C GLY A 53 -8.11 -3.71 -9.91
N SER A 54 -7.74 -4.72 -10.68
CA SER A 54 -7.56 -4.61 -12.13
C SER A 54 -8.87 -4.73 -12.88
N TRP A 55 -9.08 -3.84 -13.86
CA TRP A 55 -10.17 -3.94 -14.82
C TRP A 55 -9.71 -4.46 -16.19
N ASN A 56 -8.41 -4.43 -16.47
CA ASN A 56 -7.83 -4.74 -17.79
C ASN A 56 -6.71 -5.79 -17.70
N THR A 57 -7.03 -6.95 -17.13
CA THR A 57 -6.14 -8.12 -17.05
C THR A 57 -6.94 -9.39 -17.33
N VAL A 58 -6.27 -10.47 -17.79
CA VAL A 58 -6.92 -11.76 -18.07
C VAL A 58 -7.42 -12.43 -16.79
N LEU A 59 -6.62 -12.36 -15.72
CA LEU A 59 -7.01 -12.80 -14.38
C LEU A 59 -7.13 -11.57 -13.49
N PRO A 60 -8.26 -11.38 -12.77
CA PRO A 60 -8.39 -10.31 -11.79
C PRO A 60 -7.25 -10.36 -10.77
N GLN A 61 -6.68 -9.20 -10.45
CA GLN A 61 -5.62 -8.98 -9.47
C GLN A 61 -5.97 -7.74 -8.63
N GLY A 62 -5.48 -7.65 -7.40
CA GLY A 62 -5.78 -6.56 -6.46
C GLY A 62 -6.87 -6.95 -5.46
N HIS A 63 -7.68 -6.00 -5.00
CA HIS A 63 -8.56 -6.18 -3.83
C HIS A 63 -7.75 -6.45 -2.55
N GLU A 64 -6.66 -5.70 -2.40
CA GLU A 64 -5.62 -5.93 -1.41
C GLU A 64 -5.31 -4.66 -0.63
N ILE A 65 -4.80 -4.85 0.58
CA ILE A 65 -4.13 -3.80 1.35
C ILE A 65 -2.69 -4.24 1.50
N LEU A 66 -1.77 -3.37 1.11
CA LEU A 66 -0.34 -3.63 1.13
C LEU A 66 0.29 -3.00 2.37
N ARG A 67 1.32 -3.66 2.89
CA ARG A 67 2.33 -3.06 3.77
C ARG A 67 3.59 -2.81 2.95
N ILE A 68 4.06 -1.57 2.97
CA ILE A 68 5.25 -1.10 2.27
C ILE A 68 6.26 -0.65 3.33
N ASP A 69 7.25 -1.50 3.61
CA ASP A 69 8.35 -1.16 4.50
C ASP A 69 9.44 -0.47 3.67
N VAL A 70 9.78 0.77 4.02
CA VAL A 70 10.77 1.61 3.31
C VAL A 70 12.00 1.80 4.18
N HIS A 71 13.15 1.37 3.67
CA HIS A 71 14.45 1.54 4.30
C HIS A 71 15.26 2.60 3.55
N PRO A 72 15.59 3.74 4.18
CA PRO A 72 16.53 4.69 3.61
C PRO A 72 17.91 4.05 3.41
N GLY A 73 18.56 4.34 2.28
CA GLY A 73 19.94 3.94 2.04
C GLY A 73 20.94 4.91 2.69
N GLU A 74 22.22 4.62 2.52
CA GLU A 74 23.32 5.45 3.07
C GLU A 74 23.46 6.79 2.33
N GLU A 75 23.08 6.83 1.05
CA GLU A 75 23.14 8.02 0.21
C GLU A 75 21.80 8.79 0.20
N PRO A 76 21.82 10.12 0.05
CA PRO A 76 20.60 10.93 -0.03
C PRO A 76 19.65 10.41 -1.11
N PHE A 77 18.35 10.38 -0.79
CA PHE A 77 17.26 9.97 -1.70
C PHE A 77 17.36 8.53 -2.23
N THR A 78 18.17 7.68 -1.62
CA THR A 78 18.19 6.25 -1.92
C THR A 78 17.29 5.49 -0.95
N TYR A 79 16.51 4.55 -1.48
CA TYR A 79 15.55 3.77 -0.71
C TYR A 79 15.51 2.33 -1.21
N THR A 80 15.24 1.40 -0.30
CA THR A 80 14.82 0.04 -0.65
C THR A 80 13.46 -0.24 -0.03
N THR A 81 12.62 -1.01 -0.73
CA THR A 81 11.28 -1.34 -0.24
C THR A 81 11.05 -2.84 -0.16
N ASN A 82 10.42 -3.27 0.91
CA ASN A 82 9.76 -4.57 0.99
C ASN A 82 8.25 -4.36 0.95
N ILE A 83 7.60 -4.82 -0.12
CA ILE A 83 6.15 -4.68 -0.31
C ILE A 83 5.49 -6.04 -0.17
N THR A 84 4.54 -6.13 0.75
CA THR A 84 3.83 -7.37 1.07
C THR A 84 2.33 -7.17 1.06
N ARG A 85 1.58 -8.21 0.68
CA ARG A 85 0.14 -8.26 0.89
C ARG A 85 -0.12 -8.40 2.38
N PHE A 86 -0.70 -7.37 2.98
CA PHE A 86 -1.05 -7.36 4.39
C PHE A 86 -2.45 -7.90 4.62
N ALA A 87 -3.41 -7.52 3.77
CA ALA A 87 -4.75 -8.11 3.73
C ALA A 87 -5.18 -8.35 2.28
N TRP A 88 -6.04 -9.33 2.07
CA TRP A 88 -6.63 -9.71 0.78
C TRP A 88 -8.15 -9.81 0.93
N ASP A 89 -8.87 -9.94 -0.20
CA ASP A 89 -10.33 -9.92 -0.26
C ASP A 89 -10.95 -8.65 0.35
N ALA A 90 -10.27 -7.50 0.23
CA ALA A 90 -10.70 -6.21 0.77
C ALA A 90 -11.86 -5.56 -0.02
N GLY A 91 -12.56 -6.32 -0.85
CA GLY A 91 -13.58 -5.82 -1.77
C GLY A 91 -12.98 -4.90 -2.83
N THR A 92 -13.54 -3.71 -2.99
CA THR A 92 -13.03 -2.67 -3.92
C THR A 92 -12.49 -1.49 -3.10
N PRO A 93 -11.30 -1.62 -2.50
CA PRO A 93 -10.83 -0.66 -1.53
C PRO A 93 -10.53 0.70 -2.19
N LEU A 94 -11.05 1.74 -1.56
CA LEU A 94 -10.79 3.14 -1.80
C LEU A 94 -9.69 3.62 -0.82
N PRO A 95 -9.19 4.87 -0.95
CA PRO A 95 -8.09 5.34 -0.12
C PRO A 95 -8.29 5.08 1.38
N LEU A 96 -7.21 4.69 2.04
CA LEU A 96 -7.13 4.45 3.48
C LEU A 96 -6.52 5.64 4.23
N THR A 97 -6.72 5.70 5.54
CA THR A 97 -6.04 6.65 6.42
C THR A 97 -5.91 6.13 7.85
N PHE A 98 -4.81 6.50 8.51
CA PHE A 98 -4.63 6.32 9.94
C PHE A 98 -5.28 7.45 10.72
N HIS A 99 -6.14 7.09 11.66
CA HIS A 99 -6.62 8.02 12.68
C HIS A 99 -5.49 8.31 13.69
N PRO A 100 -5.50 9.49 14.36
CA PRO A 100 -4.47 9.84 15.35
C PRO A 100 -4.30 8.86 16.51
N ASP A 101 -5.24 7.94 16.76
CA ASP A 101 -5.09 6.86 17.75
C ASP A 101 -4.34 5.62 17.23
N GLY A 102 -3.98 5.61 15.94
CA GLY A 102 -3.25 4.52 15.31
C GLY A 102 -4.12 3.48 14.59
N THR A 103 -5.45 3.64 14.61
CA THR A 103 -6.39 2.78 13.88
C THR A 103 -6.36 3.07 12.39
N LEU A 104 -6.28 2.03 11.57
CA LEU A 104 -6.34 2.15 10.11
C LEU A 104 -7.78 2.02 9.62
N TYR A 105 -8.26 3.02 8.89
CA TYR A 105 -9.56 3.02 8.23
C TYR A 105 -9.40 2.92 6.72
N TYR A 106 -10.31 2.19 6.06
CA TYR A 106 -10.43 2.22 4.61
C TYR A 106 -11.89 2.11 4.20
N ALA A 107 -12.23 2.71 3.06
CA ALA A 107 -13.56 2.60 2.48
C ALA A 107 -13.57 1.55 1.36
N VAL A 108 -14.74 1.01 1.04
CA VAL A 108 -14.94 0.22 -0.18
C VAL A 108 -16.00 0.87 -1.07
N PHE A 109 -15.84 0.77 -2.38
CA PHE A 109 -16.82 1.27 -3.35
C PHE A 109 -18.05 0.33 -3.47
N GLY A 110 -17.81 -0.97 -3.51
CA GLY A 110 -18.85 -2.00 -3.64
C GLY A 110 -19.82 -2.03 -2.46
N GLY A 111 -20.98 -2.67 -2.65
CA GLY A 111 -21.93 -2.92 -1.56
C GLY A 111 -22.65 -1.68 -1.00
N GLY A 112 -22.61 -0.54 -1.69
CA GLY A 112 -23.30 0.68 -1.26
C GLY A 112 -22.41 1.68 -0.51
N GLY A 113 -21.10 1.44 -0.44
CA GLY A 113 -20.16 2.31 0.26
C GLY A 113 -20.10 2.01 1.75
N THR A 114 -19.00 1.41 2.20
CA THR A 114 -18.82 1.00 3.61
C THR A 114 -17.43 1.41 4.09
N LEU A 115 -17.34 1.80 5.36
CA LEU A 115 -16.09 2.09 6.06
C LEU A 115 -15.72 0.90 6.96
N PHE A 116 -14.46 0.49 6.89
CA PHE A 116 -13.90 -0.61 7.68
C PHE A 116 -12.70 -0.13 8.49
N THR A 117 -12.44 -0.82 9.60
CA THR A 117 -11.18 -0.76 10.34
C THR A 117 -10.42 -2.08 10.16
N ILE A 118 -9.10 -2.04 10.34
CA ILE A 118 -8.28 -3.25 10.38
C ILE A 118 -7.62 -3.38 11.74
N ASP A 119 -7.83 -4.53 12.37
CA ASP A 119 -7.15 -4.92 13.59
C ASP A 119 -5.88 -5.72 13.29
N ALA A 120 -4.89 -5.61 14.18
CA ALA A 120 -3.61 -6.30 14.07
C ALA A 120 -3.69 -7.82 14.37
N VAL A 121 -4.83 -8.28 14.91
CA VAL A 121 -5.03 -9.66 15.35
C VAL A 121 -5.85 -10.38 14.29
N ALA A 122 -5.36 -11.53 13.81
CA ALA A 122 -6.18 -12.41 12.97
C ALA A 122 -7.45 -12.79 13.72
N ALA A 123 -8.61 -12.75 13.06
CA ALA A 123 -9.83 -13.29 13.64
C ALA A 123 -9.56 -14.76 14.04
N GLU A 124 -9.84 -15.14 15.28
CA GLU A 124 -9.85 -16.56 15.63
C GLU A 124 -10.89 -17.26 14.76
N GLU A 125 -10.50 -18.34 14.08
CA GLU A 125 -11.47 -19.13 13.33
C GLU A 125 -12.49 -19.74 14.31
N PRO A 126 -13.79 -19.68 14.00
CA PRO A 126 -14.85 -20.16 14.88
C PRO A 126 -14.84 -21.68 15.08
#